data_AF-A0A5J9SVD8-F1
#
_entry.id   AF-A0A5J9SVD8-F1
#
_cell.length_a   1.000
_cell.length_b   1.000
_cell.length_c   1.000
_cell.angle_alpha   90.00
_cell.angle_beta   90.00
_cell.angle_gamma   90.00
#
_symmetry.space_group_name_H-M   'P 1'
#
loop_
_entity.id
_entity.type
_entity.pdbx_description
1 polymer ?
#
loop_
_entity_poly.entity_id
_entity_poly.type
_entity_poly.pdbx_seq_one_letter_code
_entity_poly.pdbx_strand_id
1 'polypeptide(L)'
;TCSPSACVGHFDGDPKANTYGALGASHICTPEHKSLALEAALDGIVLLKNAAGALPLHKASVASAAVIGPNANDVLALLGNYWGPPCEPTTPLAGIQGYVRNARFLAGCSNGAACAGAATDQAVALAKSVDTVIMFMGLSQTQESEGREPEDRRHPWAGYPGQAGGLAIAKVLFGDKNPSGKLPVTWYPEEFTKFPMTDMRMRADPASGYPGRSYRFYNGKTVYNSATASATPSSPTG
;
A
#
# COMPACT_ATOMS: atom_id res chain seq x y z
N THR A 1 6.45 -19.34 37.68
CA THR A 1 5.75 -18.70 36.54
C THR A 1 4.99 -17.51 37.07
N CYS A 2 5.12 -16.35 36.44
CA CYS A 2 4.42 -15.14 36.86
C CYS A 2 3.17 -14.96 35.98
N SER A 3 2.06 -14.46 36.55
CA SER A 3 0.83 -14.18 35.78
C SER A 3 1.10 -13.03 34.79
N PRO A 4 0.51 -12.99 33.57
CA PRO A 4 0.81 -11.96 32.58
C PRO A 4 0.77 -10.53 33.13
N SER A 5 -0.23 -10.21 33.95
CA SER A 5 -0.37 -8.89 34.59
C SER A 5 0.74 -8.61 35.62
N ALA A 6 1.19 -9.63 36.33
CA ALA A 6 2.30 -9.50 37.27
C ALA A 6 3.66 -9.42 36.55
N CYS A 7 3.83 -10.08 35.39
CA CYS A 7 5.06 -9.97 34.58
C CYS A 7 5.31 -8.55 34.05
N VAL A 8 4.25 -7.81 33.75
CA VAL A 8 4.35 -6.43 33.26
C VAL A 8 4.40 -5.40 34.41
N GLY A 9 4.53 -5.88 35.64
CA GLY A 9 4.66 -5.05 36.85
C GLY A 9 3.38 -4.32 37.26
N HIS A 10 2.21 -4.81 36.86
CA HIS A 10 0.94 -4.15 37.20
C HIS A 10 0.67 -4.13 38.71
N PHE A 11 1.27 -5.05 39.47
CA PHE A 11 1.11 -5.18 40.91
C PHE A 11 2.35 -4.73 41.71
N ASP A 12 3.34 -4.14 41.05
CA ASP A 12 4.64 -3.77 41.65
C ASP A 12 4.54 -2.41 42.38
N GLY A 13 3.50 -2.20 43.19
CA GLY A 13 3.33 -0.97 43.98
C GLY A 13 2.93 0.25 43.13
N ASP A 14 3.57 1.41 43.37
CA ASP A 14 3.25 2.66 42.67
C ASP A 14 3.56 2.52 41.16
N PRO A 15 2.54 2.61 40.28
CA PRO A 15 2.73 2.48 38.85
C PRO A 15 3.74 3.46 38.26
N LYS A 16 3.94 4.64 38.87
CA LYS A 16 4.94 5.63 38.43
C LYS A 16 6.37 5.25 38.76
N ALA A 17 6.58 4.43 39.79
CA ALA A 17 7.89 3.92 40.18
C ALA A 17 8.33 2.72 39.34
N ASN A 18 7.42 2.15 38.54
CA ASN A 18 7.71 1.00 37.68
C ASN A 18 8.44 1.40 36.40
N THR A 19 9.06 0.39 35.75
CA THR A 19 9.87 0.54 34.52
C THR A 19 9.19 1.36 33.42
N TYR A 20 7.86 1.24 33.28
CA TYR A 20 7.07 1.94 32.26
C TYR A 20 6.27 3.13 32.81
N GLY A 21 6.37 3.40 34.11
CA GLY A 21 5.56 4.39 34.82
C GLY A 21 5.80 5.85 34.42
N ALA A 22 6.97 6.13 33.85
CA ALA A 22 7.34 7.45 33.36
C ALA A 22 6.86 7.72 31.92
N LEU A 23 6.38 6.70 31.20
CA LEU A 23 5.84 6.89 29.85
C LEU A 23 4.51 7.66 29.91
N GLY A 24 4.30 8.54 28.95
CA GLY A 24 3.15 9.45 28.93
C GLY A 24 3.01 10.15 27.59
N ALA A 25 2.08 11.11 27.50
CA ALA A 25 1.74 11.76 26.24
C ALA A 25 2.93 12.43 25.53
N SER A 26 3.92 12.95 26.26
CA SER A 26 5.15 13.54 25.71
C SER A 26 6.04 12.53 24.97
N HIS A 27 5.85 11.23 25.22
CA HIS A 27 6.56 10.14 24.55
C HIS A 27 5.77 9.61 23.34
N ILE A 28 4.58 10.15 23.05
CA ILE A 28 3.78 9.79 21.89
C ILE A 28 4.08 10.82 20.78
N CYS A 29 4.07 10.39 19.52
CA CYS A 29 4.30 11.26 18.36
C CYS A 29 5.68 11.97 18.34
N THR A 30 6.71 11.43 18.99
CA THR A 30 8.06 12.01 18.95
C THR A 30 8.65 11.97 17.53
N PRO A 31 9.65 12.80 17.22
CA PRO A 31 10.34 12.75 15.92
C PRO A 31 10.86 11.35 15.56
N GLU A 32 11.32 10.58 16.54
CA GLU A 32 11.82 9.22 16.36
C GLU A 32 10.70 8.27 15.90
N HIS A 33 9.52 8.34 16.52
CA HIS A 33 8.34 7.55 16.10
C HIS A 33 7.90 7.90 14.68
N LYS A 34 7.91 9.19 14.34
CA LYS A 34 7.58 9.66 12.99
C LYS A 34 8.61 9.18 11.96
N SER A 35 9.90 9.25 12.30
CA SER A 35 10.99 8.79 11.44
C SER A 35 10.92 7.28 11.20
N LEU A 36 10.67 6.49 12.23
CA LEU A 36 10.52 5.05 12.10
C LEU A 36 9.33 4.66 11.21
N ALA A 37 8.20 5.37 11.34
CA ALA A 37 7.04 5.16 10.47
C ALA A 37 7.37 5.48 9.00
N LEU A 38 8.15 6.55 8.76
CA LEU A 38 8.61 6.90 7.42
C LEU A 38 9.58 5.85 6.85
N GLU A 39 10.54 5.40 7.65
CA GLU A 39 11.52 4.38 7.25
C GLU A 39 10.84 3.06 6.88
N ALA A 40 9.90 2.59 7.72
CA ALA A 40 9.12 1.39 7.44
C ALA A 40 8.32 1.51 6.14
N ALA A 41 7.71 2.68 5.88
CA ALA A 41 7.00 2.93 4.63
C ALA A 41 7.95 2.94 3.43
N LEU A 42 9.11 3.58 3.54
CA LEU A 42 10.11 3.66 2.46
C LEU A 42 10.66 2.28 2.08
N ASP A 43 11.01 1.47 3.08
CA ASP A 43 11.61 0.16 2.84
C ASP A 43 10.57 -0.91 2.43
N GLY A 44 9.30 -0.69 2.77
CA GLY A 44 8.18 -1.54 2.37
C GLY A 44 7.67 -1.33 0.93
N ILE A 45 8.01 -0.21 0.28
CA ILE A 45 7.54 0.07 -1.09
C ILE A 45 8.20 -0.89 -2.09
N VAL A 46 7.35 -1.56 -2.87
CA VAL A 46 7.75 -2.52 -3.91
C VAL A 46 7.55 -1.92 -5.29
N LEU A 47 8.63 -1.82 -6.07
CA LEU A 47 8.55 -1.44 -7.48
C LEU A 47 8.31 -2.68 -8.35
N LEU A 48 7.09 -2.79 -8.89
CA LEU A 48 6.68 -3.94 -9.70
C LEU A 48 7.16 -3.86 -11.15
N LYS A 49 7.10 -2.66 -11.75
CA LYS A 49 7.45 -2.43 -13.15
C LYS A 49 8.07 -1.04 -13.31
N ASN A 50 9.20 -0.98 -14.01
CA ASN A 50 9.82 0.26 -14.44
C ASN A 50 10.21 0.15 -15.92
N ALA A 51 9.26 0.45 -16.80
CA ALA A 51 9.50 0.38 -18.24
C ALA A 51 10.29 1.61 -18.70
N ALA A 52 11.30 1.40 -19.55
CA ALA A 52 12.12 2.46 -20.14
C ALA A 52 12.78 3.42 -19.13
N GLY A 53 12.96 3.01 -17.87
CA GLY A 53 13.53 3.87 -16.82
C GLY A 53 12.66 5.09 -16.51
N ALA A 54 11.33 4.98 -16.63
CA ALA A 54 10.40 6.07 -16.36
C ALA A 54 10.52 6.65 -14.93
N LEU A 55 10.95 5.83 -13.97
CA LEU A 55 11.31 6.28 -12.62
C LEU A 55 12.83 6.20 -12.41
N PRO A 56 13.44 7.15 -11.66
CA PRO A 56 12.77 8.23 -10.91
C PRO A 56 12.33 9.42 -11.78
N LEU A 57 11.31 10.15 -11.34
CA LEU A 57 10.88 11.41 -11.93
C LEU A 57 11.88 12.51 -11.58
N HIS A 58 12.47 13.15 -12.58
CA HIS A 58 13.39 14.26 -12.34
C HIS A 58 12.62 15.55 -12.06
N LYS A 59 12.92 16.20 -10.93
CA LYS A 59 12.27 17.46 -10.50
C LYS A 59 12.35 18.57 -11.56
N ALA A 60 13.41 18.55 -12.38
CA ALA A 60 13.62 19.51 -13.45
C ALA A 60 12.75 19.26 -14.70
N SER A 61 12.28 18.04 -14.92
CA SER A 61 11.48 17.66 -16.09
C SER A 61 9.98 17.62 -15.83
N VAL A 62 9.54 17.68 -14.57
CA VAL A 62 8.12 17.64 -14.20
C VAL A 62 7.67 19.03 -13.72
N ALA A 63 7.23 19.87 -14.65
CA ALA A 63 6.69 21.19 -14.32
C ALA A 63 5.24 21.11 -13.80
N SER A 64 4.50 20.10 -14.25
CA SER A 64 3.10 19.86 -13.90
C SER A 64 2.79 18.37 -13.75
N ALA A 65 1.90 18.04 -12.81
CA ALA A 65 1.48 16.66 -12.57
C ALA A 65 -0.03 16.56 -12.38
N ALA A 66 -0.64 15.50 -12.91
CA ALA A 66 -2.00 15.10 -12.55
C ALA A 66 -1.92 13.98 -11.52
N VAL A 67 -2.53 14.20 -10.37
CA VAL A 67 -2.67 13.22 -9.29
C VAL A 67 -4.10 12.71 -9.33
N ILE A 68 -4.29 11.51 -9.87
CA ILE A 68 -5.61 10.96 -10.19
C ILE A 68 -5.92 9.76 -9.29
N GLY A 69 -7.14 9.67 -8.80
CA GLY A 69 -7.65 8.49 -8.10
C GLY A 69 -8.15 8.79 -6.69
N PRO A 70 -9.11 8.00 -6.19
CA PRO A 70 -9.80 8.29 -4.94
C PRO A 70 -8.88 8.21 -3.72
N ASN A 71 -7.85 7.36 -3.78
CA ASN A 71 -6.89 7.17 -2.68
C ASN A 71 -5.80 8.24 -2.64
N ALA A 72 -5.70 9.13 -3.64
CA ALA A 72 -4.60 10.09 -3.69
C ALA A 72 -4.71 11.18 -2.62
N ASN A 73 -5.92 11.48 -2.15
CA ASN A 73 -6.17 12.50 -1.14
C ASN A 73 -7.07 11.98 0.00
N ASP A 74 -6.91 10.70 0.36
CA ASP A 74 -7.59 10.08 1.49
C ASP A 74 -6.57 9.54 2.49
N VAL A 75 -6.63 10.03 3.73
CA VAL A 75 -5.77 9.55 4.83
C VAL A 75 -6.15 8.13 5.24
N LEU A 76 -7.44 7.79 5.22
CA LEU A 76 -7.90 6.48 5.67
C LEU A 76 -7.42 5.36 4.74
N ALA A 77 -7.23 5.66 3.47
CA ALA A 77 -6.64 4.75 2.50
C ALA A 77 -5.19 4.34 2.86
N LEU A 78 -4.51 5.06 3.75
CA LEU A 78 -3.14 4.76 4.15
C LEU A 78 -3.03 3.85 5.38
N LEU A 79 -4.08 3.80 6.21
CA LEU A 79 -3.99 3.29 7.58
C LEU A 79 -4.37 1.81 7.73
N GLY A 80 -5.05 1.23 6.74
CA GLY A 80 -5.57 -0.13 6.83
C GLY A 80 -6.58 -0.27 7.98
N ASN A 81 -6.64 -1.43 8.62
CA ASN A 81 -7.50 -1.70 9.78
C ASN A 81 -6.74 -1.58 11.12
N TYR A 82 -7.46 -1.66 12.25
CA TYR A 82 -6.87 -1.61 13.60
C TYR A 82 -5.95 -0.40 13.85
N TRP A 83 -6.36 0.79 13.39
CA TRP A 83 -5.58 2.02 13.53
C TRP A 83 -6.13 2.95 14.62
N GLY A 84 -5.23 3.72 15.24
CA GLY A 84 -5.56 4.87 16.08
C GLY A 84 -5.22 6.19 15.39
N PRO A 85 -5.76 7.33 15.86
CA PRO A 85 -5.56 8.63 15.22
C PRO A 85 -4.08 8.92 14.92
N PRO A 86 -3.69 9.11 13.64
CA PRO A 86 -2.30 9.37 13.30
C PRO A 86 -1.88 10.76 13.79
N CYS A 87 -0.59 10.91 14.10
CA CYS A 87 -0.05 12.18 14.61
C CYS A 87 -0.07 13.27 13.54
N GLU A 88 0.41 12.93 12.35
CA GLU A 88 0.61 13.86 11.24
C GLU A 88 0.56 13.10 9.91
N PRO A 89 -0.65 12.73 9.45
CA PRO A 89 -0.80 11.96 8.22
C PRO A 89 -0.50 12.82 6.99
N THR A 90 0.28 12.28 6.06
CA THR A 90 0.55 12.90 4.76
C THR A 90 -0.08 12.09 3.64
N THR A 91 -1.03 12.67 2.90
CA THR A 91 -1.64 12.04 1.72
C THR A 91 -0.66 11.99 0.55
N PRO A 92 -0.83 11.06 -0.42
CA PRO A 92 0.02 11.06 -1.61
C PRO A 92 -0.02 12.37 -2.40
N LEU A 93 -1.18 13.02 -2.49
CA LEU A 93 -1.32 14.35 -3.08
C LEU A 93 -0.45 15.38 -2.35
N ALA A 94 -0.52 15.45 -1.03
CA ALA A 94 0.28 16.38 -0.23
C ALA A 94 1.79 16.09 -0.38
N GLY A 95 2.17 14.81 -0.42
CA GLY A 95 3.54 14.39 -0.67
C GLY A 95 4.05 14.87 -2.03
N ILE A 96 3.27 14.68 -3.10
CA ILE A 96 3.63 15.10 -4.46
C ILE A 96 3.66 16.62 -4.60
N GLN A 97 2.73 17.34 -3.97
CA GLN A 97 2.70 18.81 -3.95
C GLN A 97 3.97 19.41 -3.32
N GLY A 98 4.65 18.68 -2.45
CA GLY A 98 5.97 19.06 -1.93
C GLY A 98 7.09 19.07 -2.98
N TYR A 99 6.94 18.34 -4.09
CA TYR A 99 7.92 18.26 -5.18
C TYR A 99 7.47 19.01 -6.43
N VAL A 100 6.17 18.97 -6.76
CA VAL A 100 5.59 19.57 -7.96
C VAL A 100 4.57 20.62 -7.55
N ARG A 101 4.92 21.89 -7.74
CA ARG A 101 4.04 23.02 -7.35
C ARG A 101 2.73 23.04 -8.13
N ASN A 102 2.75 22.65 -9.41
CA ASN A 102 1.56 22.57 -10.27
C ASN A 102 1.01 21.13 -10.32
N ALA A 103 0.73 20.55 -9.14
CA ALA A 103 0.08 19.26 -9.04
C ALA A 103 -1.45 19.44 -8.93
N ARG A 104 -2.19 18.89 -9.91
CA ARG A 104 -3.64 19.00 -10.01
C ARG A 104 -4.29 17.68 -9.63
N PHE A 105 -5.24 17.73 -8.70
CA PHE A 105 -5.94 16.54 -8.21
C PHE A 105 -7.24 16.27 -8.97
N LEU A 106 -7.52 14.99 -9.22
CA LEU A 106 -8.83 14.52 -9.65
C LEU A 106 -9.14 13.17 -9.00
N ALA A 107 -10.24 13.07 -8.24
CA ALA A 107 -10.62 11.80 -7.63
C ALA A 107 -10.93 10.70 -8.67
N GLY A 108 -11.47 11.08 -9.83
CA GLY A 108 -11.71 10.18 -10.97
C GLY A 108 -12.90 9.23 -10.81
N CYS A 109 -13.37 8.99 -9.58
CA CYS A 109 -14.48 8.10 -9.25
C CYS A 109 -15.52 8.78 -8.36
N SER A 110 -16.81 8.54 -8.61
CA SER A 110 -17.93 9.25 -7.97
C SER A 110 -18.23 8.85 -6.51
N ASN A 111 -17.77 7.69 -6.03
CA ASN A 111 -18.03 7.19 -4.68
C ASN A 111 -16.77 6.57 -4.01
N GLY A 112 -15.60 7.15 -4.28
CA GLY A 112 -14.33 6.64 -3.76
C GLY A 112 -13.83 5.42 -4.52
N ALA A 113 -13.11 4.53 -3.83
CA ALA A 113 -12.45 3.37 -4.42
C ALA A 113 -13.40 2.34 -5.05
N ALA A 114 -14.66 2.26 -4.58
CA ALA A 114 -15.68 1.37 -5.15
C ALA A 114 -16.12 1.78 -6.56
N CYS A 115 -15.84 3.01 -6.98
CA CYS A 115 -16.03 3.56 -8.32
C CYS A 115 -17.31 3.13 -9.06
N ALA A 116 -18.47 3.64 -8.65
CA ALA A 116 -19.75 3.44 -9.33
C ALA A 116 -19.83 4.16 -10.69
N GLY A 117 -18.99 5.16 -10.92
CA GLY A 117 -18.87 5.87 -12.18
C GLY A 117 -17.52 6.55 -12.30
N ALA A 118 -16.84 6.29 -13.43
CA ALA A 118 -15.54 6.87 -13.74
C ALA A 118 -15.69 8.18 -14.53
N ALA A 119 -15.06 9.24 -14.05
CA ALA A 119 -14.96 10.53 -14.74
C ALA A 119 -13.84 10.48 -15.80
N THR A 120 -13.88 9.49 -16.69
CA THR A 120 -12.80 9.18 -17.64
C THR A 120 -12.50 10.37 -18.55
N ASP A 121 -13.52 11.06 -19.05
CA ASP A 121 -13.32 12.21 -19.94
C ASP A 121 -12.57 13.36 -19.26
N GLN A 122 -12.90 13.63 -17.98
CA GLN A 122 -12.20 14.63 -17.18
C GLN A 122 -10.76 14.20 -16.88
N ALA A 123 -10.55 12.91 -16.58
CA ALA A 123 -9.23 12.36 -16.34
C ALA A 123 -8.33 12.44 -17.59
N VAL A 124 -8.87 12.13 -18.77
CA VAL A 124 -8.18 12.24 -20.06
C VAL A 124 -7.89 13.70 -20.40
N ALA A 125 -8.85 14.61 -20.18
CA ALA A 125 -8.64 16.04 -20.40
C ALA A 125 -7.53 16.59 -19.48
N LEU A 126 -7.52 16.20 -18.21
CA LEU A 126 -6.48 16.58 -17.27
C LEU A 126 -5.12 16.01 -17.67
N ALA A 127 -5.07 14.72 -18.01
CA ALA A 127 -3.85 14.03 -18.44
C ALA A 127 -3.19 14.67 -19.66
N LYS A 128 -3.98 15.20 -20.60
CA LYS A 128 -3.47 15.94 -21.78
C LYS A 128 -2.87 17.31 -21.45
N SER A 129 -3.16 17.85 -20.27
CA SER A 129 -2.77 19.20 -19.86
C SER A 129 -1.57 19.25 -18.91
N VAL A 130 -0.96 18.11 -18.59
CA VAL A 130 0.16 17.99 -17.64
C VAL A 130 1.30 17.17 -18.24
N ASP A 131 2.50 17.29 -17.66
CA ASP A 131 3.69 16.55 -18.11
C ASP A 131 3.71 15.11 -17.60
N THR A 132 3.12 14.85 -16.44
CA THR A 132 3.15 13.54 -15.79
C THR A 132 1.81 13.22 -15.14
N VAL A 133 1.37 11.97 -15.25
CA VAL A 133 0.16 11.47 -14.61
C VAL A 133 0.55 10.42 -13.57
N ILE A 134 0.08 10.60 -12.34
CA ILE A 134 0.32 9.68 -11.22
C ILE A 134 -1.05 9.21 -10.73
N MET A 135 -1.32 7.91 -10.89
CA MET A 135 -2.60 7.30 -10.54
C MET A 135 -2.51 6.54 -9.21
N PHE A 136 -3.42 6.84 -8.29
CA PHE A 136 -3.56 6.19 -6.99
C PHE A 136 -4.82 5.33 -6.98
N MET A 137 -4.60 4.05 -7.23
CA MET A 137 -5.64 3.03 -7.22
C MET A 137 -5.49 2.14 -6.00
N GLY A 138 -6.56 1.44 -5.68
CA GLY A 138 -6.56 0.40 -4.67
C GLY A 138 -7.83 0.42 -3.85
N LEU A 139 -7.80 -0.38 -2.79
CA LEU A 139 -8.91 -0.52 -1.87
C LEU A 139 -8.99 0.69 -0.94
N SER A 140 -10.15 0.87 -0.33
CA SER A 140 -10.35 1.83 0.76
C SER A 140 -10.98 1.14 1.97
N GLN A 141 -10.96 1.83 3.11
CA GLN A 141 -11.62 1.36 4.34
C GLN A 141 -13.12 1.10 4.19
N THR A 142 -13.77 1.65 3.17
CA THR A 142 -15.20 1.36 2.92
C THR A 142 -15.44 -0.04 2.36
N GLN A 143 -14.39 -0.67 1.82
CA GLN A 143 -14.39 -2.01 1.23
C GLN A 143 -13.73 -3.05 2.15
N GLU A 144 -12.67 -2.67 2.87
CA GLU A 144 -11.83 -3.59 3.67
C GLU A 144 -12.01 -3.47 5.20
N SER A 145 -13.09 -2.85 5.67
CA SER A 145 -13.39 -2.78 7.11
C SER A 145 -13.80 -4.14 7.67
N GLU A 146 -13.33 -4.45 8.89
CA GLU A 146 -13.79 -5.62 9.64
C GLU A 146 -15.32 -5.60 9.80
N GLY A 147 -15.98 -6.70 9.41
CA GLY A 147 -17.44 -6.84 9.48
C GLY A 147 -18.21 -6.46 8.21
N ARG A 148 -17.53 -6.08 7.11
CA ARG A 148 -18.14 -6.03 5.78
C ARG A 148 -17.62 -7.20 4.95
N GLU A 149 -18.52 -8.04 4.46
CA GLU A 149 -18.23 -9.03 3.42
C GLU A 149 -18.61 -8.42 2.06
N PRO A 150 -17.66 -8.04 1.20
CA PRO A 150 -17.98 -7.58 -0.15
C PRO A 150 -18.10 -8.79 -1.08
N GLU A 151 -19.23 -8.91 -1.78
CA GLU A 151 -19.56 -10.01 -2.70
C GLU A 151 -18.75 -10.03 -4.02
N ASP A 152 -17.89 -9.04 -4.30
CA ASP A 152 -17.10 -9.02 -5.53
C ASP A 152 -15.67 -8.53 -5.29
N ARG A 153 -14.67 -9.37 -5.62
CA ARG A 153 -13.24 -9.11 -5.35
C ARG A 153 -12.41 -9.13 -6.64
N ARG A 154 -12.15 -7.95 -7.19
CA ARG A 154 -11.10 -7.71 -8.20
C ARG A 154 -10.45 -6.35 -7.93
N HIS A 155 -9.41 -6.31 -7.10
CA HIS A 155 -8.84 -5.02 -6.68
C HIS A 155 -7.30 -5.05 -6.64
N PRO A 156 -6.62 -4.12 -7.34
CA PRO A 156 -5.17 -3.99 -7.27
C PRO A 156 -4.77 -3.42 -5.90
N TRP A 157 -3.93 -4.16 -5.17
CA TRP A 157 -3.47 -3.79 -3.83
C TRP A 157 -2.21 -2.90 -3.92
N ALA A 158 -2.20 -1.76 -3.24
CA ALA A 158 -1.06 -0.84 -3.14
C ALA A 158 -0.41 -0.81 -1.73
N GLY A 159 -0.77 -1.76 -0.86
CA GLY A 159 -0.34 -1.76 0.55
C GLY A 159 -1.04 -0.70 1.41
N TYR A 160 -0.58 -0.56 2.65
CA TYR A 160 -1.02 0.45 3.61
C TYR A 160 0.21 1.10 4.26
N PRO A 161 0.73 2.20 3.67
CA PRO A 161 2.02 2.76 4.06
C PRO A 161 1.97 3.66 5.32
N GLY A 162 0.84 3.69 6.03
CA GLY A 162 0.68 4.38 7.30
C GLY A 162 0.74 5.90 7.20
N GLN A 163 0.92 6.57 8.35
CA GLN A 163 0.83 8.04 8.46
C GLN A 163 1.83 8.79 7.54
N ALA A 164 3.01 8.23 7.31
CA ALA A 164 4.05 8.85 6.49
C ALA A 164 4.00 8.38 5.02
N GLY A 165 2.97 7.64 4.63
CA GLY A 165 2.93 6.93 3.37
C GLY A 165 2.94 7.82 2.13
N GLY A 166 2.21 8.95 2.14
CA GLY A 166 2.24 9.89 1.03
C GLY A 166 3.63 10.52 0.83
N LEU A 167 4.34 10.82 1.93
CA LEU A 167 5.72 11.32 1.87
C LEU A 167 6.68 10.26 1.37
N ALA A 168 6.55 9.02 1.84
CA ALA A 168 7.37 7.88 1.40
C ALA A 168 7.23 7.64 -0.11
N ILE A 169 5.98 7.62 -0.61
CA ILE A 169 5.69 7.46 -2.03
C ILE A 169 6.34 8.57 -2.84
N ALA A 170 6.20 9.84 -2.44
CA ALA A 170 6.81 10.95 -3.15
C ALA A 170 8.35 10.85 -3.17
N LYS A 171 8.97 10.49 -2.05
CA LYS A 171 10.43 10.27 -1.97
C LYS A 171 10.91 9.18 -2.94
N VAL A 172 10.16 8.08 -3.05
CA VAL A 172 10.49 7.00 -4.01
C VAL A 172 10.30 7.46 -5.46
N LEU A 173 9.19 8.15 -5.77
CA LEU A 173 8.91 8.61 -7.13
C LEU A 173 9.96 9.60 -7.65
N PHE A 174 10.43 10.51 -6.79
CA PHE A 174 11.42 11.52 -7.17
C PHE A 174 12.88 11.12 -6.92
N GLY A 175 13.13 9.85 -6.54
CA GLY A 175 14.48 9.29 -6.40
C GLY A 175 15.25 9.71 -5.14
N ASP A 176 14.58 10.31 -4.15
CA ASP A 176 15.19 10.60 -2.84
C ASP A 176 15.49 9.30 -2.06
N LYS A 177 14.81 8.19 -2.38
CA LYS A 177 15.07 6.83 -1.85
C LYS A 177 14.76 5.79 -2.94
N ASN A 178 15.64 4.81 -3.10
CA ASN A 178 15.39 3.68 -3.99
C ASN A 178 14.45 2.65 -3.33
N PRO A 179 13.43 2.14 -4.04
CA PRO A 179 12.54 1.12 -3.49
C PRO A 179 13.28 -0.21 -3.36
N SER A 180 13.21 -0.82 -2.17
CA SER A 180 13.88 -2.09 -1.85
C SER A 180 12.91 -3.19 -1.40
N GLY A 181 11.62 -2.87 -1.24
CA GLY A 181 10.61 -3.81 -0.83
C GLY A 181 10.44 -4.94 -1.85
N LYS A 182 10.01 -6.11 -1.36
CA LYS A 182 9.68 -7.27 -2.18
C LYS A 182 8.26 -7.72 -1.88
N LEU A 183 7.55 -8.23 -2.88
CA LEU A 183 6.18 -8.75 -2.67
C LEU A 183 6.17 -9.91 -1.66
N PRO A 184 5.39 -9.85 -0.57
CA PRO A 184 5.28 -10.95 0.38
C PRO A 184 4.31 -12.05 -0.08
N VAL A 185 3.52 -11.80 -1.13
CA VAL A 185 2.47 -12.70 -1.64
C VAL A 185 2.58 -12.86 -3.16
N THR A 186 2.09 -14.00 -3.67
CA THR A 186 1.98 -14.25 -5.11
C THR A 186 0.72 -13.59 -5.67
N TRP A 187 0.86 -12.86 -6.78
CA TRP A 187 -0.27 -12.32 -7.52
C TRP A 187 -0.69 -13.34 -8.59
N TYR A 188 -1.84 -13.95 -8.36
CA TYR A 188 -2.44 -14.93 -9.25
C TYR A 188 -3.17 -14.25 -10.41
N PRO A 189 -3.26 -14.91 -11.57
CA PRO A 189 -4.16 -14.49 -12.63
C PRO A 189 -5.61 -14.64 -12.16
N GLU A 190 -6.50 -13.85 -12.75
CA GLU A 190 -7.93 -13.84 -12.42
C GLU A 190 -8.56 -15.24 -12.44
N GLU A 191 -8.16 -16.07 -13.41
CA GLU A 191 -8.65 -17.45 -13.57
C GLU A 191 -8.47 -18.34 -12.33
N PHE A 192 -7.60 -17.97 -11.39
CA PHE A 192 -7.39 -18.70 -10.14
C PHE A 192 -8.59 -18.60 -9.19
N THR A 193 -9.44 -17.58 -9.32
CA THR A 193 -10.65 -17.41 -8.49
C THR A 193 -11.73 -18.46 -8.78
N LYS A 194 -11.60 -19.25 -9.85
CA LYS A 194 -12.50 -20.38 -10.15
C LYS A 194 -12.44 -21.49 -9.10
N PHE A 195 -11.35 -21.57 -8.33
CA PHE A 195 -11.21 -22.54 -7.25
C PHE A 195 -11.73 -21.95 -5.93
N PRO A 196 -12.62 -22.64 -5.20
CA PRO A 196 -13.17 -22.15 -3.94
C PRO A 196 -12.06 -21.72 -2.99
N MET A 197 -12.13 -20.50 -2.45
CA MET A 197 -11.12 -20.00 -1.49
C MET A 197 -11.15 -20.76 -0.16
N THR A 198 -12.20 -21.56 0.07
CA THR A 198 -12.33 -22.51 1.19
C THR A 198 -11.61 -23.84 0.95
N ASP A 199 -11.09 -24.10 -0.26
CA ASP A 199 -10.26 -25.27 -0.54
C ASP A 199 -8.85 -25.08 0.06
N MET A 200 -8.60 -25.79 1.15
CA MET A 200 -7.37 -25.70 1.94
C MET A 200 -6.24 -26.59 1.43
N ARG A 201 -6.43 -27.32 0.32
CA ARG A 201 -5.34 -28.13 -0.26
C ARG A 201 -4.21 -27.19 -0.67
N MET A 202 -3.00 -27.42 -0.18
CA MET A 202 -1.85 -26.59 -0.58
C MET A 202 -1.21 -27.07 -1.88
N ARG A 203 -1.13 -28.39 -2.08
CA ARG A 203 -0.44 -29.02 -3.21
C ARG A 203 -1.34 -29.08 -4.44
N ALA A 204 -0.71 -28.97 -5.61
CA ALA A 204 -1.38 -29.23 -6.87
C ALA A 204 -1.90 -30.67 -6.93
N ASP A 205 -3.07 -30.84 -7.54
CA ASP A 205 -3.70 -32.13 -7.79
C ASP A 205 -4.11 -32.19 -9.27
N PRO A 206 -3.32 -32.89 -10.11
CA PRO A 206 -3.62 -33.04 -11.53
C PRO A 206 -4.97 -33.70 -11.82
N ALA A 207 -5.47 -34.57 -10.92
CA ALA A 207 -6.72 -35.30 -11.14
C ALA A 207 -7.95 -34.37 -11.05
N SER A 208 -7.89 -33.33 -10.22
CA SER A 208 -8.94 -32.30 -10.11
C SER A 208 -8.62 -31.01 -10.90
N GLY A 209 -7.47 -30.96 -11.60
CA GLY A 209 -6.99 -29.77 -12.29
C GLY A 209 -6.60 -28.63 -11.35
N TYR A 210 -6.42 -28.91 -10.06
CA TYR A 210 -6.11 -27.91 -9.05
C TYR A 210 -4.61 -27.54 -9.08
N PRO A 211 -4.24 -26.26 -9.27
CA PRO A 211 -2.86 -25.87 -9.54
C PRO A 211 -2.01 -25.71 -8.27
N GLY A 212 -2.56 -25.92 -7.08
CA GLY A 212 -1.91 -25.63 -5.79
C GLY A 212 -2.04 -24.16 -5.38
N ARG A 213 -1.58 -23.79 -4.18
CA ARG A 213 -1.55 -22.39 -3.71
C ARG A 213 -0.23 -22.05 -3.02
N SER A 214 -0.02 -20.77 -2.75
CA SER A 214 1.25 -20.16 -2.35
C SER A 214 2.34 -20.28 -3.41
N TYR A 215 3.39 -19.46 -3.30
CA TYR A 215 4.56 -19.55 -4.18
C TYR A 215 5.24 -20.93 -4.15
N ARG A 216 5.07 -21.70 -3.07
CA ARG A 216 5.76 -22.97 -2.85
C ARG A 216 5.16 -24.13 -3.63
N PHE A 217 3.85 -24.11 -3.89
CA PHE A 217 3.14 -25.26 -4.47
C PHE A 217 2.30 -24.93 -5.69
N TYR A 218 2.22 -23.65 -6.06
CA TYR A 218 1.50 -23.23 -7.26
C TYR A 218 2.31 -23.54 -8.52
N ASN A 219 1.72 -24.35 -9.40
CA ASN A 219 2.35 -24.76 -10.66
C ASN A 219 1.83 -23.98 -11.88
N GLY A 220 0.98 -22.96 -11.67
CA GLY A 220 0.42 -22.14 -12.75
C GLY A 220 1.26 -20.89 -13.06
N LYS A 221 0.77 -20.08 -14.01
CA LYS A 221 1.38 -18.79 -14.36
C LYS A 221 1.04 -17.74 -13.32
N THR A 222 2.00 -16.90 -12.95
CA THR A 222 1.79 -15.80 -12.00
C THR A 222 1.86 -14.46 -12.74
N VAL A 223 1.13 -13.46 -12.22
CA VAL A 223 1.24 -12.07 -12.70
C VAL A 223 2.51 -11.44 -12.10
N TYR A 224 2.69 -11.62 -10.79
CA TYR A 224 3.94 -11.33 -10.07
C TYR A 224 4.18 -12.41 -9.02
N ASN A 225 5.44 -12.82 -8.87
CA ASN A 225 5.83 -13.82 -7.88
C ASN A 225 6.05 -13.19 -6.51
N SER A 226 5.99 -14.03 -5.46
CA SER A 226 6.54 -13.63 -4.16
C SER A 226 8.02 -13.33 -4.30
N ALA A 227 8.53 -12.41 -3.49
CA ALA A 227 9.88 -11.88 -3.52
C ALA A 227 10.23 -11.06 -4.78
N THR A 228 9.28 -10.78 -5.68
CA THR A 228 9.50 -9.88 -6.81
C THR A 228 9.81 -8.46 -6.32
N ALA A 229 10.95 -7.93 -6.78
CA ALA A 229 11.30 -6.52 -6.79
C ALA A 229 12.00 -6.26 -8.13
N SER A 230 11.54 -5.27 -8.91
CA SER A 230 12.11 -4.94 -10.22
C SER A 230 12.23 -6.16 -11.15
N ALA A 231 11.11 -6.72 -11.60
CA ALA A 231 11.11 -7.76 -12.62
C ALA A 231 10.63 -7.18 -13.97
N THR A 232 11.50 -7.26 -14.98
CA THR A 232 11.04 -7.44 -16.36
C THR A 232 10.08 -8.64 -16.36
N PRO A 233 8.90 -8.57 -17.01
CA PRO A 233 7.95 -9.69 -17.00
C PRO A 233 8.67 -10.96 -17.47
N SER A 234 8.58 -12.05 -16.71
CA SER A 234 9.10 -13.34 -17.13
C SER A 234 8.36 -13.76 -18.42
N SER A 235 9.07 -13.80 -19.54
CA SER A 235 8.58 -14.40 -20.78
C SER A 235 8.12 -15.84 -20.53
N PRO A 236 7.06 -16.31 -21.20
CA PRO A 236 6.65 -17.70 -21.10
C PRO A 236 7.77 -18.56 -21.69
N THR A 237 8.41 -19.37 -20.85
CA THR A 237 9.21 -20.50 -21.35
C THR A 237 8.26 -21.39 -22.15
N GLY A 238 8.55 -21.54 -23.44
CA GLY A 238 7.86 -22.44 -24.36
C GLY A 238 8.15 -23.91 -24.06
#